data_AF-A0A918GYI7-F1
#
_entry.id   AF-A0A918GYI7-F1
#
_cell.length_a   1.000
_cell.length_b   1.000
_cell.length_c   1.000
_cell.angle_alpha   90.00
_cell.angle_beta   90.00
_cell.angle_gamma   90.00
#
_symmetry.space_group_name_H-M   'P 1'
#
loop_
_entity.id
_entity.type
_entity.pdbx_description
1 polymer ?
#
loop_
_entity_poly.entity_id
_entity_poly.type
_entity_poly.pdbx_seq_one_letter_code
_entity_poly.pdbx_strand_id
1 'polypeptide(L)' 'MAVEEGAHVYSLDTADREVGSTDISLFSVGRDGRTVTYIQWGQLGDLADAPLAGFRQTTRTAVAKLYR' A
#
# COMPACT_ATOMS: atom_id res chain seq x y z
N MET A 1 -9.51 -15.54 8.43
CA MET A 1 -10.69 -14.85 7.88
C MET A 1 -10.34 -14.47 6.46
N ALA A 2 -11.12 -14.94 5.49
CA ALA A 2 -10.92 -14.58 4.09
C ALA A 2 -11.57 -13.22 3.86
N VAL A 3 -10.87 -12.33 3.15
CA VAL A 3 -11.46 -11.07 2.70
C VAL A 3 -12.42 -11.39 1.56
N GLU A 4 -13.68 -10.95 1.66
CA GLU A 4 -14.72 -11.25 0.66
C GLU A 4 -14.38 -10.68 -0.73
N GLU A 5 -13.86 -9.45 -0.78
CA GLU A 5 -13.64 -8.71 -2.05
C GLU A 5 -12.15 -8.45 -2.37
N GLY A 6 -11.27 -8.67 -1.41
CA GLY A 6 -9.82 -8.54 -1.55
C GLY A 6 -9.28 -7.12 -1.38
N ALA A 7 -8.02 -6.94 -1.81
CA ALA A 7 -7.32 -5.67 -1.75
C ALA A 7 -6.34 -5.52 -2.91
N HIS A 8 -6.22 -4.29 -3.41
CA HIS A 8 -5.29 -3.91 -4.46
C HIS A 8 -4.18 -3.05 -3.89
N VAL A 9 -2.95 -3.33 -4.30
CA VAL A 9 -1.75 -2.58 -3.93
C VAL A 9 -1.20 -1.90 -5.18
N TYR A 10 -0.90 -0.62 -5.06
CA TYR A 10 -0.29 0.21 -6.10
C TYR A 10 1.02 0.80 -5.59
N SER A 11 1.97 1.00 -6.49
CA SER A 11 3.16 1.80 -6.25
C SER A 11 3.11 3.08 -7.08
N LEU A 12 3.74 4.13 -6.59
CA LEU A 12 4.03 5.35 -7.32
C LEU A 12 5.51 5.68 -7.10
N ASP A 13 6.26 5.66 -8.19
CA ASP A 13 7.64 6.11 -8.25
C ASP A 13 7.66 7.53 -8.82
N THR A 14 8.23 8.48 -8.07
CA THR A 14 8.46 9.85 -8.54
C THR A 14 9.95 10.16 -8.56
N ALA A 15 10.38 10.98 -9.51
CA ALA A 15 11.76 11.41 -9.61
C ALA A 15 11.83 12.90 -9.95
N ASP A 16 12.63 13.64 -9.19
CA ASP A 16 13.01 15.01 -9.52
C ASP A 16 14.44 15.00 -10.07
N ARG A 17 14.56 15.28 -11.38
CA ARG A 17 15.87 15.29 -12.05
C ARG A 17 16.70 16.53 -11.77
N GLU A 18 16.11 17.63 -11.32
CA GLU A 18 16.85 18.87 -11.06
C GLU A 18 17.63 18.76 -9.75
N VAL A 19 17.02 18.15 -8.72
CA VAL A 19 17.66 17.93 -7.41
C VAL A 19 18.22 16.52 -7.21
N GLY A 20 17.93 15.59 -8.13
CA GLY A 20 18.46 14.23 -8.12
C GLY A 20 17.85 13.33 -7.06
N SER A 21 16.55 13.51 -6.75
CA SER A 21 15.83 12.68 -5.79
C SER A 21 14.89 11.68 -6.47
N THR A 22 14.69 10.54 -5.84
CA THR A 22 13.63 9.58 -6.16
C THR A 22 12.83 9.29 -4.90
N ASP A 23 11.52 9.13 -5.03
CA ASP A 23 10.62 8.78 -3.94
C ASP A 23 9.72 7.62 -4.36
N ILE A 24 9.43 6.74 -3.40
CA ILE A 24 8.54 5.61 -3.57
C ILE A 24 7.39 5.71 -2.58
N SER A 25 6.17 5.59 -3.10
CA SER A 25 4.95 5.45 -2.30
C SER A 25 4.22 4.15 -2.60
N LEU A 26 3.72 3.50 -1.56
CA LEU A 26 2.82 2.35 -1.66
C LEU A 26 1.43 2.75 -1.16
N PHE A 27 0.42 2.38 -1.94
CA PHE A 27 -0.99 2.58 -1.64
C PHE A 27 -1.71 1.24 -1.64
N SER A 28 -2.65 1.07 -0.73
CA SER A 28 -3.59 -0.04 -0.79
C SER A 28 -5.01 0.43 -0.61
N VAL A 29 -5.91 -0.15 -1.40
CA VAL A 29 -7.36 -0.05 -1.20
C VAL A 29 -7.90 -1.47 -1.11
N GLY A 30 -8.56 -1.80 0.00
CA GLY A 30 -9.26 -3.06 0.18
C GLY A 30 -10.70 -2.85 0.61
N ARG A 31 -11.57 -3.78 0.24
CA ARG A 31 -12.99 -3.70 0.50
C ARG A 31 -13.48 -5.00 1.13
N ASP A 32 -14.32 -4.85 2.13
CA ASP A 32 -15.04 -5.94 2.77
C ASP A 32 -16.44 -5.46 3.16
N GLY A 33 -17.48 -6.10 2.63
CA GLY A 33 -18.88 -5.70 2.80
C GLY A 33 -19.17 -4.24 2.42
N ARG A 34 -19.33 -3.34 3.40
CA ARG A 34 -19.56 -1.90 3.18
C ARG A 34 -18.36 -1.02 3.54
N THR A 35 -17.29 -1.63 4.04
CA THR A 35 -16.13 -0.94 4.57
C THR A 35 -15.04 -0.90 3.51
N VAL A 36 -14.49 0.28 3.29
CA VAL A 36 -13.28 0.49 2.47
C VAL A 36 -12.14 0.82 3.42
N THR A 37 -11.03 0.08 3.28
CA THR A 37 -9.79 0.30 4.02
C THR A 37 -8.74 0.88 3.07
N TYR A 38 -8.19 2.03 3.44
CA TYR A 38 -7.08 2.67 2.73
C TYR A 38 -5.82 2.68 3.61
N ILE A 39 -4.68 2.35 3.02
CA ILE A 39 -3.37 2.37 3.69
C ILE A 39 -2.37 3.05 2.76
N GLN A 40 -1.51 3.87 3.34
CA GLN A 40 -0.42 4.55 2.65
C GLN A 40 0.88 4.39 3.41
N TRP A 41 1.97 4.28 2.66
CA TRP A 41 3.35 4.33 3.15
C TRP A 41 4.24 4.98 2.07
N GLY A 42 5.34 5.63 2.46
CA GLY A 42 6.32 6.15 1.49
C GLY A 42 7.68 6.46 2.12
N GLN A 43 8.70 6.54 1.27
CA GLN A 43 10.08 6.95 1.61
C GLN A 43 10.81 7.52 0.39
N LEU A 44 11.96 8.16 0.63
CA LEU A 44 12.96 8.43 -0.41
C LEU A 44 13.59 7.11 -0.89
N GLY A 45 13.78 6.96 -2.19
CA GLY A 45 14.33 5.76 -2.84
C GLY A 45 13.35 5.15 -3.84
N ASP A 46 13.60 3.90 -4.20
CA ASP A 46 12.90 3.25 -5.30
C ASP A 46 12.05 2.07 -4.81
N LEU A 47 11.23 1.48 -5.70
CA LEU A 47 10.46 0.28 -5.39
C LEU A 47 11.29 -0.88 -4.79
N ALA A 48 12.58 -0.98 -5.13
CA ALA A 48 13.48 -1.99 -4.57
C ALA A 48 13.70 -1.82 -3.05
N ASP A 49 13.62 -0.59 -2.55
CA ASP A 49 13.78 -0.26 -1.14
C ASP A 49 12.47 -0.39 -0.35
N ALA A 50 11.33 -0.43 -1.05
CA ALA A 50 10.03 -0.45 -0.43
C ALA A 50 9.76 -1.79 0.29
N PRO A 51 9.13 -1.78 1.47
CA PRO A 51 8.81 -2.97 2.25
C PRO A 51 7.56 -3.67 1.67
N LEU A 52 7.54 -3.97 0.36
CA LEU A 52 6.35 -4.42 -0.37
C LEU A 52 5.72 -5.68 0.25
N ALA A 53 6.53 -6.65 0.67
CA ALA A 53 6.02 -7.87 1.31
C ALA A 53 5.34 -7.57 2.65
N GLY A 54 5.97 -6.74 3.50
CA GLY A 54 5.39 -6.28 4.76
C GLY A 54 4.12 -5.47 4.55
N PHE A 55 4.12 -4.57 3.56
CA PHE A 55 2.97 -3.74 3.21
C PHE A 55 1.77 -4.58 2.75
N ARG A 56 1.99 -5.61 1.92
CA ARG A 56 0.95 -6.58 1.52
C ARG A 56 0.39 -7.34 2.73
N GLN A 57 1.24 -7.71 3.69
CA GLN A 57 0.79 -8.36 4.93
C GLN A 57 -0.07 -7.42 5.79
N THR A 58 0.36 -6.17 5.96
CA THR A 58 -0.38 -5.13 6.68
C THR A 58 -1.73 -4.87 6.01
N THR A 59 -1.75 -4.79 4.68
CA THR A 59 -2.98 -4.65 3.87
C THR A 59 -3.98 -5.74 4.19
N ARG A 60 -3.59 -7.02 4.10
CA ARG A 60 -4.47 -8.14 4.41
C ARG A 60 -5.00 -8.09 5.85
N THR A 61 -4.11 -7.77 6.79
CA THR A 61 -4.47 -7.69 8.21
C THR A 61 -5.44 -6.57 8.50
N ALA A 62 -5.23 -5.39 7.93
CA ALA A 62 -6.07 -4.22 8.13
C ALA A 62 -7.46 -4.45 7.55
N VAL A 63 -7.57 -4.93 6.32
CA VAL A 63 -8.87 -5.23 5.70
C VAL A 63 -9.65 -6.24 6.54
N ALA A 64 -8.99 -7.33 6.97
CA ALA A 64 -9.64 -8.36 7.78
C ALA A 64 -10.03 -7.93 9.20
N LYS A 65 -9.39 -6.90 9.78
CA LYS A 65 -9.64 -6.45 11.15
C LYS A 65 -10.47 -5.18 11.28
N LEU A 66 -10.42 -4.31 10.27
CA LEU A 66 -11.18 -3.06 10.25
C LEU A 66 -12.59 -3.26 9.66
N TYR A 67 -12.80 -4.38 8.97
CA TYR A 67 -14.14 -4.90 8.73
C TYR A 67 -14.77 -5.39 10.05
N ARG A 68 -16.09 -5.18 10.21
CA ARG A 68 -16.81 -5.36 11.47
C ARG A 68 -17.56 -6.68 11.52
#